data_AF-A0A9C8FVS1-F1
#
_entry.id   AF-A0A9C8FVS1-F1
#
_cell.length_a   1.000
_cell.length_b   1.000
_cell.length_c   1.000
_cell.angle_alpha   90.00
_cell.angle_beta   90.00
_cell.angle_gamma   90.00
#
_symmetry.space_group_name_H-M   'P 1'
#
loop_
_entity.id
_entity.type
_entity.pdbx_description
1 polymer ?
#
loop_
_entity_poly.entity_id
_entity_poly.type
_entity_poly.pdbx_seq_one_letter_code
_entity_poly.pdbx_strand_id
1 'polypeptide(L)' 'MLAGTADGLGYKEIGAGLDISERTVKYHVAKIKEALGLKTRNQLISYYHRRRFREYGGKMGIMLSSLYE' A
#
# COMPACT_ATOMS: atom_id res chain seq x y z
N MET A 1 -5.89 -3.31 -1.44
CA MET A 1 -5.65 -3.88 -0.08
C MET A 1 -4.55 -3.16 0.72
N LEU A 2 -3.38 -2.83 0.15
CA LEU A 2 -2.33 -2.11 0.89
C LEU A 2 -2.71 -0.69 1.29
N ALA A 3 -3.33 0.07 0.36
CA ALA A 3 -3.88 1.39 0.64
C ALA A 3 -4.86 1.34 1.82
N GLY A 4 -5.94 0.56 1.70
CA GLY A 4 -6.89 0.38 2.81
C GLY A 4 -6.25 -0.11 4.13
N THR A 5 -5.19 -0.93 4.08
CA THR A 5 -4.45 -1.34 5.29
C THR A 5 -3.75 -0.15 5.95
N ALA A 6 -3.15 0.74 5.15
CA ALA A 6 -2.52 1.98 5.60
C ALA A 6 -3.54 3.02 6.07
N ASP A 7 -4.74 3.02 5.47
CA ASP A 7 -5.87 3.86 5.86
C ASP A 7 -6.59 3.34 7.11
N GLY A 8 -6.09 2.27 7.74
CA GLY A 8 -6.64 1.73 8.99
C GLY A 8 -7.76 0.69 8.83
N LEU A 9 -8.20 0.40 7.61
CA LEU A 9 -9.31 -0.52 7.35
C LEU A 9 -8.99 -1.96 7.76
N GLY A 10 -9.98 -2.64 8.33
CA GLY A 10 -9.96 -4.07 8.58
C GLY A 10 -10.01 -4.90 7.29
N TYR A 11 -9.63 -6.18 7.36
CA TYR A 11 -9.63 -7.05 6.17
C TYR A 11 -11.03 -7.27 5.58
N LYS A 12 -12.07 -7.23 6.41
CA LYS A 12 -13.46 -7.33 5.97
C LYS A 12 -13.88 -6.11 5.14
N GLU A 13 -13.55 -4.91 5.59
CA GLU A 13 -13.83 -3.65 4.90
C GLU A 13 -13.04 -3.55 3.59
N ILE A 14 -11.75 -3.95 3.63
CA ILE A 14 -10.92 -4.04 2.43
C ILE A 14 -11.51 -5.04 1.43
N GLY A 15 -12.03 -6.18 1.90
CA GLY A 15 -12.64 -7.19 1.05
C GLY A 15 -13.91 -6.66 0.37
N ALA A 16 -14.79 -6.03 1.16
CA ALA A 16 -16.01 -5.40 0.65
C ALA A 16 -15.70 -4.33 -0.41
N GLY A 17 -14.72 -3.45 -0.18
CA GLY A 17 -14.33 -2.42 -1.15
C GLY A 17 -13.63 -2.92 -2.41
N LEU A 18 -13.24 -4.20 -2.46
CA LEU A 18 -12.57 -4.83 -3.59
C LEU A 18 -13.39 -5.97 -4.22
N ASP A 19 -14.62 -6.18 -3.75
CA ASP A 19 -15.50 -7.30 -4.14
C ASP A 19 -14.82 -8.69 -4.02
N ILE A 20 -14.09 -8.90 -2.92
CA ILE A 20 -13.44 -10.18 -2.62
C ILE A 20 -13.64 -10.57 -1.15
N SER A 21 -13.52 -11.85 -0.86
CA SER A 21 -13.65 -12.34 0.51
C SER A 21 -12.54 -11.81 1.44
N GLU A 22 -12.85 -11.67 2.73
CA GLU A 22 -11.84 -11.38 3.77
C GLU A 22 -10.68 -12.39 3.75
N ARG A 23 -10.98 -13.66 3.45
CA ARG A 23 -9.97 -14.73 3.32
C ARG A 23 -8.99 -14.44 2.19
N THR A 24 -9.49 -13.95 1.04
CA THR A 24 -8.67 -13.54 -0.11
C THR A 24 -7.76 -12.38 0.27
N VAL A 25 -8.28 -11.37 0.99
CA VAL A 25 -7.47 -10.27 1.51
C VAL A 25 -6.37 -10.77 2.45
N LYS A 26 -6.69 -11.63 3.42
CA LYS A 26 -5.72 -12.23 4.34
C LYS A 26 -4.60 -12.96 3.59
N TYR A 27 -4.97 -13.76 2.59
CA TYR A 27 -4.02 -14.49 1.76
C TYR A 27 -3.03 -13.55 1.06
N HIS A 28 -3.54 -12.56 0.33
CA HIS A 28 -2.66 -11.65 -0.39
C HIS A 28 -1.83 -10.75 0.52
N VAL A 29 -2.38 -10.27 1.64
CA VAL A 29 -1.61 -9.51 2.63
C VAL A 29 -0.49 -10.37 3.23
N ALA A 30 -0.73 -11.65 3.49
CA ALA A 30 0.32 -12.58 3.92
C ALA A 30 1.40 -12.77 2.85
N LYS A 31 1.01 -12.98 1.59
CA LYS A 31 1.95 -13.11 0.46
C LYS A 31 2.79 -11.86 0.22
N ILE A 32 2.20 -10.68 0.37
CA ILE A 32 2.93 -9.41 0.25
C ILE A 32 3.93 -9.27 1.40
N LYS A 33 3.52 -9.58 2.64
CA LYS A 33 4.43 -9.58 3.80
C LYS A 33 5.60 -10.55 3.61
N GLU A 34 5.34 -11.77 3.14
CA GLU A 34 6.35 -12.78 2.82
C GLU A 34 7.35 -12.25 1.78
N ALA A 35 6.85 -11.75 0.64
CA ALA A 35 7.69 -11.22 -0.44
C ALA A 35 8.53 -10.00 -0.03
N LEU A 36 8.06 -9.22 0.95
CA LEU A 36 8.75 -8.03 1.45
C LEU A 36 9.56 -8.29 2.73
N GLY A 37 9.58 -9.52 3.25
CA GLY A 37 10.26 -9.87 4.51
C GLY A 37 9.66 -9.19 5.75
N LEU A 38 8.38 -8.80 5.70
CA LEU A 38 7.69 -8.07 6.77
C LEU A 38 6.96 -9.05 7.68
N LYS A 39 7.05 -8.83 8.99
CA LYS A 39 6.42 -9.65 10.01
C LYS A 39 5.14 -9.02 10.55
N THR A 40 5.11 -7.70 10.64
CA THR A 40 4.02 -6.97 11.31
C THR A 40 3.18 -6.14 10.34
N ARG A 41 1.94 -5.85 10.75
CA ARG A 41 1.06 -4.93 10.02
C ARG A 41 1.67 -3.52 9.97
N ASN A 42 2.26 -3.03 11.06
CA ASN A 42 2.91 -1.72 11.08
C ASN A 42 4.06 -1.62 10.09
N GLN A 43 4.88 -2.66 9.93
CA GLN A 43 5.94 -2.69 8.92
C GLN A 43 5.38 -2.55 7.50
N LEU A 44 4.23 -3.19 7.22
CA LEU A 44 3.55 -3.07 5.92
C LEU A 44 3.02 -1.64 5.68
N ILE A 45 2.45 -1.02 6.70
CA ILE A 45 1.97 0.37 6.65
C ILE A 45 3.15 1.33 6.41
N SER A 46 4.22 1.22 7.20
CA SER A 46 5.42 2.04 7.01
C SER A 46 6.04 1.84 5.64
N TYR A 47 6.08 0.60 5.13
CA TYR A 47 6.54 0.31 3.77
C TYR A 47 5.69 1.03 2.72
N TYR A 48 4.37 0.95 2.82
CA TYR A 48 3.45 1.60 1.88
C TYR A 48 3.67 3.12 1.82
N HIS A 49 3.72 3.80 2.98
CA HIS A 49 3.96 5.25 3.01
C HIS A 49 5.33 5.64 2.47
N ARG A 50 6.41 4.91 2.83
CA ARG A 50 7.76 5.18 2.27
C ARG A 50 7.78 5.02 0.75
N ARG A 51 7.13 3.96 0.25
CA ARG A 51 7.04 3.71 -1.20
C ARG A 51 6.25 4.79 -1.91
N ARG A 52 5.07 5.17 -1.40
CA ARG A 52 4.24 6.24 -1.96
C ARG A 52 4.96 7.59 -1.93
N PHE A 53 5.65 7.93 -0.84
CA PHE A 53 6.45 9.16 -0.76
C PHE A 53 7.53 9.21 -1.84
N ARG A 54 8.25 8.10 -2.07
CA ARG A 54 9.27 8.01 -3.13
C ARG A 54 8.67 8.14 -4.53
N GLU A 55 7.55 7.45 -4.77
CA GLU A 55 6.85 7.47 -6.06
C GLU A 55 6.28 8.86 -6.38
N TYR A 56 5.64 9.53 -5.42
CA TYR A 56 5.04 10.86 -5.63
C TYR A 56 6.06 12.00 -5.55
N GLY A 57 7.03 11.94 -4.64
CA GLY A 57 8.11 12.92 -4.58
C GLY A 57 8.94 12.95 -5.86
N GLY A 58 9.23 11.77 -6.43
CA GLY A 58 9.90 11.66 -7.74
C GLY A 58 9.03 12.20 -8.88
N LYS A 59 7.74 11.83 -8.93
CA LYS A 59 6.80 12.32 -9.96
C LYS A 59 6.62 13.84 -9.90
N MET A 60 6.49 14.40 -8.70
CA MET A 60 6.35 15.85 -8.51
C MET A 60 7.62 16.59 -8.95
N GLY A 61 8.80 16.06 -8.62
CA GLY A 61 10.07 16.62 -9.08
C GLY A 61 10.18 16.67 -10.60
N ILE A 62 9.81 15.58 -11.28
CA ILE A 62 9.78 15.52 -12.76
C ILE A 62 8.73 16.47 -13.34
N MET A 63 7.54 16.52 -12.74
CA MET A 63 6.44 17.39 -13.22
C MET A 63 6.78 18.87 -13.07
N LEU A 64 7.37 19.27 -11.95
CA LEU A 64 7.86 20.64 -11.77
C LEU A 64 8.96 20.94 -12.79
N SER A 65 9.87 19.97 -13.04
CA SER A 65 10.90 20.10 -14.07
C SER A 65 10.35 20.43 -15.44
N SER A 66 9.35 19.68 -15.87
CA SER A 66 8.67 19.91 -17.14
C SER A 66 7.83 21.19 -17.19
N LEU A 67 7.57 21.87 -16.06
CA LEU A 67 6.79 23.11 -16.00
C LEU A 67 7.65 24.37 -16.00
N TYR A 68 8.97 24.24 -15.76
CA TYR A 68 9.92 25.35 -15.76
C TYR A 68 10.97 25.29 -16.88
N GLU A 69 10.86 24.28 -17.75
CA GLU A 69 11.55 24.18 -19.05
C GLU A 69 10.61 24.64 -20.18
#